data_AF-A0A352D477-F1
#
_entry.id   AF-A0A352D477-F1
#
_cell.length_a   1.000
_cell.length_b   1.000
_cell.length_c   1.000
_cell.angle_alpha   90.00
_cell.angle_beta   90.00
_cell.angle_gamma   90.00
#
_symmetry.space_group_name_H-M   'P 1'
#
loop_
_entity.id
_entity.type
_entity.pdbx_description
1 polymer ?
#
loop_
_entity_poly.entity_id
_entity_poly.type
_entity_poly.pdbx_seq_one_letter_code
_entity_poly.pdbx_strand_id
1 'polypeptide(L)'
;TSILSEARKYKLNLTLAHQYIGQLPENIKGAVFGNVGSLFITRCGSEDATFLEPQFESYVKATDLINQGLAHYYVKMLNDGKYPSPFSLDASYGPKFPDSGFDIKVNPEISKIIKDMSRLKYGRDINIVNMDINRRSDLDRKEEKPQEPQSGFPPINF
;
A
#
# COMPACT_ATOMS: atom_id res chain seq x y z
N THR A 1 -18.55 -0.63 2.31
CA THR A 1 -18.06 0.10 1.11
C THR A 1 -16.57 0.27 1.28
N SER A 2 -15.77 -0.19 0.32
CA SER A 2 -14.31 -0.36 0.50
C SER A 2 -13.59 1.00 0.55
N ILE A 3 -12.70 1.18 1.53
CA ILE A 3 -11.80 2.34 1.67
C ILE A 3 -11.07 2.68 0.36
N LEU A 4 -10.79 1.67 -0.48
CA LEU A 4 -10.14 1.80 -1.78
C LEU A 4 -11.01 2.54 -2.81
N SER A 5 -12.32 2.30 -2.80
CA SER A 5 -13.26 2.96 -3.72
C SER A 5 -13.50 4.43 -3.34
N GLU A 6 -13.30 4.78 -2.07
CA GLU A 6 -13.45 6.16 -1.58
C GLU A 6 -12.16 6.97 -1.60
N ALA A 7 -10.99 6.31 -1.57
CA ALA A 7 -9.66 6.95 -1.55
C ALA A 7 -9.46 8.01 -2.65
N ARG A 8 -10.03 7.81 -3.85
CA ARG A 8 -9.95 8.79 -4.95
C ARG A 8 -10.59 10.14 -4.60
N LYS A 9 -11.69 10.15 -3.84
CA LYS A 9 -12.38 11.39 -3.43
C LYS A 9 -11.49 12.26 -2.54
N TYR A 10 -10.63 11.62 -1.75
CA TYR A 10 -9.73 12.28 -0.81
C TYR A 10 -8.31 12.49 -1.38
N LYS A 11 -8.10 12.22 -2.67
CA LYS A 11 -6.78 12.25 -3.33
C LYS A 11 -5.73 11.40 -2.59
N LEU A 12 -6.18 10.32 -1.94
CA LEU A 12 -5.31 9.42 -1.20
C LEU A 12 -4.67 8.41 -2.14
N ASN A 13 -3.35 8.30 -2.07
CA ASN A 13 -2.58 7.26 -2.72
C ASN A 13 -2.30 6.15 -1.69
N LEU A 14 -2.58 4.91 -2.05
CA LEU A 14 -2.30 3.75 -1.22
C LEU A 14 -1.32 2.83 -1.95
N THR A 15 -0.22 2.50 -1.28
CA THR A 15 0.72 1.48 -1.73
C THR A 15 0.58 0.27 -0.82
N LEU A 16 0.27 -0.89 -1.40
CA LEU A 16 0.13 -2.16 -0.69
C LEU A 16 1.27 -3.09 -1.11
N ALA A 17 1.94 -3.68 -0.13
CA ALA A 17 2.98 -4.68 -0.35
C ALA A 17 2.60 -5.97 0.39
N HIS A 18 2.61 -7.09 -0.32
CA HIS A 18 2.27 -8.41 0.22
C HIS A 18 3.29 -9.44 -0.27
N GLN A 19 3.56 -10.45 0.55
CA GLN A 19 4.45 -11.56 0.16
C GLN A 19 3.68 -12.67 -0.56
N TYR A 20 2.44 -12.95 -0.14
CA TYR A 20 1.60 -14.02 -0.67
C TYR A 20 0.18 -13.50 -0.90
N ILE A 21 -0.41 -13.75 -2.08
CA ILE A 21 -1.76 -13.28 -2.39
C ILE A 21 -2.80 -14.08 -1.59
N GLY A 22 -2.52 -15.35 -1.29
CA GLY A 22 -3.39 -16.22 -0.49
C GLY A 22 -3.61 -15.76 0.96
N GLN A 23 -2.83 -14.82 1.47
CA GLN A 23 -3.07 -14.21 2.80
C GLN A 23 -4.22 -13.21 2.78
N LEU A 24 -4.63 -12.73 1.60
CA LEU A 24 -5.70 -11.77 1.46
C LEU A 24 -7.05 -12.50 1.50
N PRO A 25 -7.99 -12.07 2.35
CA PRO A 25 -9.38 -12.51 2.28
C PRO A 25 -9.95 -12.26 0.87
N GLU A 26 -10.77 -13.19 0.37
CA GLU A 26 -11.23 -13.16 -1.03
C GLU A 26 -11.99 -11.87 -1.38
N ASN A 27 -12.76 -11.34 -0.42
CA ASN A 27 -13.46 -10.05 -0.56
C ASN A 27 -12.51 -8.85 -0.72
N ILE A 28 -11.33 -8.90 -0.09
CA ILE A 28 -10.31 -7.86 -0.18
C ILE A 28 -9.52 -8.02 -1.47
N LYS A 29 -9.20 -9.26 -1.87
CA LYS A 29 -8.50 -9.58 -3.11
C LYS A 29 -9.21 -8.97 -4.32
N GLY A 30 -10.51 -9.24 -4.48
CA GLY A 30 -11.30 -8.66 -5.56
C GLY A 30 -11.35 -7.12 -5.53
N ALA A 31 -11.47 -6.53 -4.34
CA ALA A 31 -11.50 -5.07 -4.18
C ALA A 31 -10.16 -4.39 -4.49
N VAL A 32 -9.03 -5.03 -4.17
CA VAL A 32 -7.67 -4.51 -4.43
C VAL A 32 -7.36 -4.63 -5.92
N PHE A 33 -7.38 -5.84 -6.47
CA PHE A 33 -6.96 -6.08 -7.86
C PHE A 33 -7.95 -5.49 -8.89
N GLY A 34 -9.21 -5.27 -8.52
CA GLY A 34 -10.18 -4.56 -9.36
C GLY A 34 -10.00 -3.04 -9.43
N ASN A 35 -9.28 -2.43 -8.47
CA ASN A 35 -9.10 -0.97 -8.38
C ASN A 35 -7.65 -0.50 -8.52
N VAL A 36 -6.68 -1.42 -8.48
CA VAL A 36 -5.26 -1.08 -8.56
C VAL A 36 -4.92 -0.62 -9.97
N GLY A 37 -4.27 0.53 -10.07
CA GLY A 37 -3.80 1.08 -11.34
C GLY A 37 -2.37 0.68 -11.69
N SER A 38 -1.53 0.44 -10.68
CA SER A 38 -0.13 0.08 -10.94
C SER A 38 0.26 -1.14 -10.12
N LEU A 39 0.94 -2.07 -10.77
CA LEU A 39 1.43 -3.32 -10.21
C LEU A 39 2.94 -3.39 -10.41
N PHE A 40 3.64 -3.75 -9.34
CA PHE A 40 5.07 -4.01 -9.33
C PHE A 40 5.24 -5.41 -8.76
N ILE A 41 5.75 -6.34 -9.57
CA ILE A 41 5.80 -7.75 -9.21
C ILE A 41 7.24 -8.21 -9.19
N THR A 42 7.70 -8.58 -8.01
CA THR A 42 8.94 -9.32 -7.81
C THR A 42 8.71 -10.80 -8.04
N ARG A 43 9.80 -11.57 -8.02
CA ARG A 43 9.76 -13.03 -7.96
C ARG A 43 8.70 -13.51 -6.97
N CYS A 44 7.78 -14.36 -7.44
CA CYS A 44 6.71 -14.93 -6.65
C CYS A 44 6.61 -16.46 -6.81
N GLY A 45 5.77 -17.09 -5.99
CA GLY A 45 5.51 -18.52 -6.09
C GLY A 45 4.61 -18.88 -7.28
N SER A 46 4.50 -20.18 -7.59
CA SER A 46 3.71 -20.65 -8.74
C SER A 46 2.25 -20.22 -8.69
N GLU A 47 1.62 -20.29 -7.52
CA GLU A 47 0.20 -19.95 -7.34
C GLU A 47 -0.07 -18.45 -7.59
N ASP A 48 0.76 -17.59 -7.00
CA ASP A 48 0.68 -16.14 -7.20
C ASP A 48 0.98 -15.76 -8.66
N ALA A 49 1.96 -16.42 -9.29
CA ALA A 49 2.32 -16.19 -10.68
C ALA A 49 1.16 -16.47 -11.64
N THR A 50 0.47 -17.61 -11.47
CA THR A 50 -0.71 -17.96 -12.28
C THR A 50 -1.85 -16.97 -12.08
N PHE A 51 -2.03 -16.43 -10.87
CA PHE A 51 -3.04 -15.39 -10.63
C PHE A 51 -2.69 -14.05 -11.30
N LEU A 52 -1.40 -13.70 -11.35
CA LEU A 52 -0.92 -12.41 -11.85
C LEU A 52 -0.74 -12.38 -13.38
N GLU A 53 -0.47 -13.51 -14.03
CA GLU A 53 -0.24 -13.62 -15.48
C GLU A 53 -1.32 -12.92 -16.34
N PRO A 54 -2.64 -13.07 -16.09
CA PRO A 54 -3.67 -12.37 -16.86
C PRO A 54 -3.57 -10.85 -16.82
N GLN A 55 -2.94 -10.27 -15.79
CA GLN A 55 -2.78 -8.83 -15.66
C GLN A 55 -1.83 -8.25 -16.71
N PHE A 56 -0.95 -9.07 -17.30
CA PHE A 56 0.06 -8.62 -18.27
C PHE A 56 -0.35 -8.85 -19.72
N GLU A 57 -1.61 -9.17 -20.02
CA GLU A 57 -2.14 -9.18 -21.40
C GLU A 57 -1.27 -9.97 -22.41
N SER A 58 -0.63 -11.06 -21.94
CA SER A 58 0.30 -11.94 -22.68
C SER A 58 1.75 -11.47 -22.84
N TYR A 59 2.16 -10.34 -22.27
CA TYR A 59 3.56 -9.88 -22.28
C TYR A 59 4.48 -10.69 -21.36
N VAL A 60 3.93 -11.23 -20.27
CA VAL A 60 4.67 -11.94 -19.22
C VAL A 60 3.90 -13.21 -18.88
N LYS A 61 4.59 -14.36 -18.85
CA LYS A 61 4.01 -15.63 -18.45
C LYS A 61 4.26 -15.90 -16.97
N ALA A 62 3.48 -16.79 -16.35
CA ALA A 62 3.73 -17.21 -14.98
C ALA A 62 5.17 -17.76 -14.77
N THR A 63 5.72 -18.47 -15.77
CA THR A 63 7.11 -18.96 -15.73
C THR A 63 8.14 -17.85 -15.63
N ASP A 64 7.87 -16.69 -16.22
CA ASP A 64 8.80 -15.55 -16.20
C ASP A 64 8.78 -14.91 -14.80
N LEU A 65 7.59 -14.80 -14.19
CA LEU A 65 7.43 -14.28 -12.82
C LEU A 65 8.14 -15.16 -11.77
N ILE A 66 8.09 -16.48 -11.93
CA ILE A 66 8.72 -17.44 -10.99
C ILE A 66 10.25 -17.39 -11.08
N ASN A 67 10.78 -17.17 -12.28
CA ASN A 67 12.21 -17.21 -12.58
C ASN A 67 12.90 -15.85 -12.52
N GLN A 68 12.22 -14.80 -12.04
CA GLN A 68 12.82 -13.47 -11.89
C GLN A 68 14.09 -13.49 -11.03
N GLY A 69 15.08 -12.71 -11.47
CA GLY A 69 16.28 -12.42 -10.71
C GLY A 69 16.03 -11.54 -9.48
N LEU A 70 17.05 -11.43 -8.63
CA LEU A 70 17.02 -10.54 -7.47
C LEU A 70 16.85 -9.08 -7.92
N ALA A 71 16.07 -8.31 -7.17
CA ALA A 71 15.79 -6.90 -7.41
C ALA A 71 15.15 -6.56 -8.77
N HIS A 72 14.67 -7.57 -9.51
CA HIS A 72 13.99 -7.40 -10.78
C HIS A 72 12.47 -7.37 -10.61
N TYR A 73 11.79 -6.51 -11.36
CA TYR A 73 10.34 -6.32 -11.31
C TYR A 73 9.74 -6.41 -12.71
N TYR A 74 8.56 -7.00 -12.83
CA TYR A 74 7.66 -6.73 -13.94
C TYR A 74 6.63 -5.69 -13.51
N VAL A 75 6.49 -4.63 -14.30
CA VAL A 75 5.72 -3.46 -13.94
C VAL A 75 4.62 -3.23 -14.97
N LYS A 76 3.38 -3.19 -14.48
CA LYS A 76 2.23 -2.63 -15.21
C LYS A 76 1.89 -1.32 -14.53
N MET A 77 2.14 -0.19 -15.18
CA MET A 77 1.95 1.12 -14.59
C MET A 77 0.82 1.84 -15.30
N LEU A 78 -0.14 2.40 -14.55
CA LEU A 78 -1.08 3.37 -15.09
C LEU A 78 -0.38 4.73 -15.21
N ASN A 79 -0.30 5.25 -16.43
CA ASN A 79 0.28 6.55 -16.72
C ASN A 79 -0.72 7.40 -17.51
N ASP A 80 -1.05 8.60 -17.02
CA ASP A 80 -2.03 9.52 -17.61
C ASP A 80 -3.36 8.85 -18.04
N GLY A 81 -3.86 7.94 -17.20
CA GLY A 81 -5.12 7.22 -17.43
C GLY A 81 -5.05 6.12 -18.50
N LYS A 82 -3.85 5.80 -19.01
CA LYS A 82 -3.61 4.73 -19.98
C LYS A 82 -2.67 3.67 -19.40
N TYR A 83 -2.83 2.45 -19.89
CA TYR A 83 -1.90 1.35 -19.64
C TYR A 83 -0.91 1.25 -20.80
N PRO A 84 0.29 1.86 -20.71
CA PRO A 84 1.38 1.54 -21.63
C PRO A 84 1.75 0.05 -21.53
N SER A 85 2.51 -0.44 -22.51
CA SER A 85 3.06 -1.80 -22.48
C SER A 85 3.81 -2.04 -21.16
N PRO A 86 3.59 -3.19 -20.50
CA PRO A 86 4.36 -3.56 -19.33
C PRO A 86 5.85 -3.60 -19.64
N PHE A 87 6.67 -3.30 -18.64
CA PHE A 87 8.11 -3.28 -18.78
C PHE A 87 8.80 -3.97 -17.61
N SER A 88 10.03 -4.42 -17.85
CA SER A 88 10.91 -4.91 -16.80
C SER A 88 11.67 -3.75 -16.15
N LEU A 89 11.83 -3.80 -14.83
CA LEU A 89 12.58 -2.83 -14.05
C LEU A 89 13.63 -3.56 -13.22
N ASP A 90 14.89 -3.15 -13.36
CA ASP A 90 15.95 -3.52 -12.43
C ASP A 90 16.06 -2.43 -11.35
N ALA A 91 15.82 -2.80 -10.10
CA ALA A 91 15.90 -1.92 -8.94
C ALA A 91 17.19 -2.13 -8.12
N SER A 92 18.17 -2.83 -8.67
CA SER A 92 19.49 -2.95 -8.06
C SER A 92 20.19 -1.58 -8.02
N TYR A 93 20.71 -1.18 -6.86
CA TYR A 93 21.42 0.09 -6.71
C TYR A 93 22.47 0.05 -5.60
N GLY A 94 23.47 0.93 -5.73
CA GLY A 94 24.47 1.19 -4.70
C GLY A 94 25.56 0.12 -4.55
N PRO A 95 26.36 0.18 -3.47
CA PRO A 95 27.60 -0.61 -3.35
C PRO A 95 27.42 -2.12 -3.35
N LYS A 96 26.22 -2.62 -3.07
CA LYS A 96 25.89 -4.05 -3.09
C LYS A 96 25.65 -4.59 -4.52
N PHE A 97 25.43 -3.70 -5.47
CA PHE A 97 25.15 -4.01 -6.87
C PHE A 97 26.01 -3.12 -7.78
N PRO A 98 27.34 -3.33 -7.79
CA PRO A 98 28.27 -2.48 -8.55
C PRO A 98 27.98 -2.48 -10.06
N ASP A 99 27.44 -3.59 -10.58
CA ASP A 99 27.09 -3.74 -12.00
C ASP A 99 25.76 -3.07 -12.39
N SER A 100 25.00 -2.51 -11.43
CA SER A 100 23.72 -1.83 -11.70
C SER A 100 23.87 -0.57 -12.56
N GLY A 101 25.08 -0.03 -12.70
CA GLY A 101 25.33 1.27 -13.34
C GLY A 101 24.87 2.47 -12.50
N PHE A 102 24.26 2.24 -11.33
CA PHE A 102 23.79 3.26 -10.39
C PHE A 102 24.67 3.31 -9.12
N ASP A 103 25.99 3.31 -9.28
CA ASP A 103 26.92 3.61 -8.19
C ASP A 103 26.95 5.13 -7.90
N ILE A 104 25.84 5.61 -7.34
CA ILE A 104 25.72 7.01 -6.93
C ILE A 104 26.58 7.16 -5.67
N LYS A 105 27.71 7.86 -5.79
CA LYS A 105 28.55 8.22 -4.64
C LYS A 105 27.72 9.01 -3.63
N VAL A 106 27.42 8.39 -2.48
CA VAL A 106 26.69 9.04 -1.41
C VAL A 106 27.65 9.97 -0.66
N ASN A 107 27.32 11.26 -0.59
CA ASN A 107 27.98 12.20 0.32
C ASN A 107 27.21 12.23 1.67
N PRO A 108 27.78 11.69 2.77
CA PRO A 108 27.09 11.63 4.06
C PRO A 108 26.72 13.01 4.63
N GLU A 109 27.54 14.03 4.37
CA GLU A 109 27.30 15.39 4.86
C GLU A 109 26.09 16.00 4.16
N ILE A 110 26.03 15.90 2.83
CA ILE A 110 24.88 16.39 2.04
C ILE A 110 23.60 15.65 2.45
N SER A 111 23.68 14.32 2.64
CA SER A 111 22.53 13.52 3.11
C SER A 111 22.01 14.02 4.46
N LYS A 112 22.92 14.35 5.40
CA LYS A 112 22.57 14.88 6.71
C LYS A 112 21.91 16.25 6.60
N ILE A 113 22.49 17.16 5.82
CA ILE A 113 21.95 18.52 5.60
C ILE A 113 20.53 18.46 5.02
N ILE A 114 20.30 17.62 4.01
CA ILE A 114 18.97 17.46 3.40
C ILE A 114 17.95 16.95 4.42
N LYS A 115 18.33 15.95 5.24
CA LYS A 115 17.46 15.42 6.30
C LYS A 115 17.12 16.47 7.35
N ASP A 116 18.12 17.25 7.80
CA ASP A 116 17.94 18.28 8.81
C ASP A 116 17.06 19.43 8.29
N MET A 117 17.30 19.90 7.06
CA MET A 117 16.45 20.91 6.42
C MET A 117 15.01 20.43 6.22
N SER A 118 14.81 19.18 5.80
CA SER A 118 13.48 18.59 5.65
C SER A 118 12.73 18.52 6.99
N ARG A 119 13.43 18.10 8.06
CA ARG A 119 12.88 18.09 9.43
C ARG A 119 12.52 19.48 9.94
N LEU A 120 13.34 20.49 9.69
CA LEU A 120 13.06 21.86 10.10
C LEU A 120 11.90 22.47 9.31
N LYS A 121 11.80 22.19 8.00
CA LYS A 121 10.78 22.77 7.13
C LYS A 121 9.42 22.07 7.25
N TYR A 122 9.40 20.74 7.38
CA TYR A 122 8.16 19.94 7.32
C TYR A 122 7.87 19.16 8.61
N GLY A 123 8.87 18.98 9.48
CA GLY A 123 8.68 18.26 10.73
C GLY A 123 7.78 19.03 11.70
N ARG A 124 7.00 18.29 12.47
CA ARG A 124 6.20 18.80 13.59
C ARG A 124 6.40 17.92 14.80
N ASP A 125 6.17 18.47 15.97
CA ASP A 125 6.17 17.69 17.21
C ASP A 125 5.13 16.57 17.14
N ILE A 126 5.55 15.36 17.53
CA ILE A 126 4.70 14.17 17.44
C ILE A 126 3.44 14.28 18.30
N ASN A 127 3.50 14.98 19.44
CA ASN A 127 2.35 15.17 20.32
C ASN A 127 1.31 16.08 19.66
N ILE A 128 1.75 17.11 18.93
CA ILE A 128 0.85 17.99 18.17
C ILE A 128 0.19 17.21 17.03
N VAL A 129 0.96 16.39 16.31
CA VAL A 129 0.42 15.56 15.22
C VAL A 129 -0.62 14.56 15.75
N ASN A 130 -0.31 13.86 16.86
CA ASN A 130 -1.24 12.91 17.48
C ASN A 130 -2.51 13.61 17.99
N MET A 131 -2.39 14.80 18.58
CA MET A 131 -3.54 15.59 18.99
C MET A 131 -4.42 15.99 17.81
N ASP A 132 -3.82 16.43 16.69
CA ASP A 132 -4.53 16.75 15.45
C ASP A 132 -5.23 15.53 14.86
N ILE A 133 -4.59 14.35 14.90
CA ILE A 133 -5.19 13.08 14.45
C ILE A 133 -6.39 12.73 15.32
N ASN A 134 -6.24 12.69 16.65
CA ASN A 134 -7.33 12.35 17.57
C ASN A 134 -8.52 13.30 17.41
N ARG A 135 -8.25 14.61 17.28
CA ARG A 135 -9.28 15.62 17.05
C ARG A 135 -10.04 15.42 15.73
N ARG A 136 -9.37 14.95 14.67
CA ARG A 136 -9.97 14.78 13.34
C ARG A 136 -10.61 13.41 13.11
N SER A 137 -10.15 12.40 13.84
CA SER A 137 -10.57 11.00 13.63
C SER A 137 -11.77 10.58 14.49
N ASP A 138 -12.30 11.46 15.35
CA ASP A 138 -13.42 11.17 16.26
C ASP A 138 -13.22 9.91 17.13
N LEU A 139 -11.96 9.49 17.34
CA LEU A 139 -11.58 8.27 18.07
C LEU A 139 -11.90 8.35 19.58
N ASP A 140 -12.17 9.56 20.10
CA ASP A 140 -12.51 9.82 21.50
C ASP A 140 -14.02 9.74 21.79
N ARG A 141 -14.89 9.46 20.80
CA ARG A 141 -16.30 9.18 21.07
C ARG A 141 -16.43 7.80 21.73
N LYS A 142 -16.70 7.77 23.03
CA LYS A 142 -17.18 6.56 23.71
C LYS A 142 -18.47 6.11 23.01
N GLU A 143 -18.52 4.85 22.58
CA GLU A 143 -19.76 4.24 22.11
C GLU A 143 -20.82 4.35 23.21
N GLU A 144 -21.90 5.08 22.92
CA GLU A 144 -23.10 5.05 23.77
C GLU A 144 -23.69 3.65 23.66
N LYS A 145 -23.55 2.85 24.72
CA LYS A 145 -24.23 1.54 24.80
C LYS A 145 -25.73 1.76 24.59
N PRO A 146 -26.41 0.97 23.74
CA PRO A 146 -27.86 1.03 23.63
C PRO A 146 -28.47 0.85 25.02
N GLN A 147 -29.27 1.82 25.48
CA GLN A 147 -30.05 1.65 26.70
C GLN A 147 -31.03 0.50 26.45
N GLU A 148 -30.94 -0.56 27.27
CA GLU A 148 -31.96 -1.60 27.28
C GLU A 148 -33.33 -0.94 27.48
N PRO A 149 -34.36 -1.33 26.71
CA PRO A 149 -35.69 -0.75 26.89
C PRO A 149 -36.15 -1.00 28.32
N GLN A 150 -36.30 0.07 29.09
CA GLN A 150 -36.85 0.00 30.45
C GLN A 150 -38.22 -0.66 30.36
N SER A 151 -38.37 -1.83 30.98
CA SER A 151 -39.65 -2.53 31.07
C SER A 151 -40.60 -1.67 31.91
N GLY A 152 -41.54 -1.01 31.23
CA GLY A 152 -42.47 -0.03 31.79
C GLY A 152 -43.61 -0.60 32.63
N PHE A 153 -43.41 -1.67 33.41
CA PHE A 153 -44.43 -2.14 34.34
C PHE A 153 -43.86 -2.32 35.75
N PRO A 154 -44.40 -1.61 36.76
CA PRO A 154 -44.02 -1.84 38.15
C PRO A 154 -44.52 -3.22 38.60
N PRO A 155 -43.78 -3.91 39.51
CA PRO A 155 -44.20 -5.21 40.00
C PRO A 155 -45.47 -5.07 40.85
N ILE A 156 -46.52 -5.80 40.48
CA ILE A 156 -47.74 -5.95 41.30
C ILE A 156 -47.43 -7.00 42.36
N ASN A 157 -47.33 -6.58 43.63
CA ASN A 157 -47.39 -7.50 44.77
C ASN A 157 -48.86 -7.73 45.15
N PHE A 158 -49.23 -9.00 45.36
CA PHE A 158 -50.47 -9.40 46.04
C PHE A 158 -50.37 -9.15 47.54
#